data_AF-A0A6N0KQ32-F1
#
_entry.id   AF-A0A6N0KQ32-F1
#
_cell.length_a   1.000
_cell.length_b   1.000
_cell.length_c   1.000
_cell.angle_alpha   90.00
_cell.angle_beta   90.00
_cell.angle_gamma   90.00
#
_symmetry.space_group_name_H-M   'P 1'
#
loop_
_entity.id
_entity.type
_entity.pdbx_description
1 polymer ?
#
loop_
_entity_poly.entity_id
_entity_poly.type
_entity_poly.pdbx_seq_one_letter_code
_entity_poly.pdbx_strand_id
1 'polypeptide(L)'
;MSLSLSLAEARRLALAAQGFDGRRTRRSVQRRHLREMLARLGLLQIDSVNALVRSHYLPLFSRLGPYSMTLLDEAAWSVGRHRQLFEYWGHEASLLPLEHYPLMRWRMRQAADGQGIYQQLARFGREQQPLIRQVLQAVREQGALGAGSLSTRQERAGPWWDWSAEKHALEWLFAAGELTVAGRRGFERLYDLPERVFPAELLARPELSEAQAQRELLRMAASALGVATEKDLRDYYRLSPAQSRARLAELVEAGELLPVRVEGWSQPAYCPGEPQVPRRLGASALLSPFDSLVWERARAERLFDFRYRLEIYTPKEKRVYGYYVLPFLYNGRLVGRVDLRAERARERLAVHALHAEANGMDDAALHELAEQLRSMAAWLGLATVAIEGRGELAVRLRGVLL
;
A
#
# COMPACT_ATOMS: atom_id res chain seq x y z
N MET A 1 1.60 36.05 1.26
CA MET A 1 1.27 35.67 -0.14
C MET A 1 0.86 34.20 -0.13
N SER A 2 -0.27 33.82 -0.73
CA SER A 2 -0.64 32.39 -0.80
C SER A 2 0.24 31.70 -1.85
N LEU A 3 1.00 30.68 -1.44
CA LEU A 3 1.77 29.84 -2.35
C LEU A 3 0.83 29.18 -3.38
N SER A 4 1.19 29.23 -4.66
CA SER A 4 0.39 28.69 -5.76
C SER A 4 1.25 27.81 -6.66
N LEU A 5 0.70 26.67 -7.09
CA LEU A 5 1.33 25.68 -7.95
C LEU A 5 0.47 25.45 -9.18
N SER A 6 1.10 25.35 -10.35
CA SER A 6 0.46 24.75 -11.52
C SER A 6 0.18 23.26 -11.28
N LEU A 7 -0.76 22.68 -12.03
CA LEU A 7 -1.03 21.25 -11.96
C LEU A 7 0.22 20.40 -12.28
N ALA A 8 1.06 20.87 -13.20
CA ALA A 8 2.30 20.19 -13.57
C ALA A 8 3.33 20.20 -12.42
N GLU A 9 3.45 21.31 -11.68
CA GLU A 9 4.31 21.39 -10.50
C GLU A 9 3.81 20.51 -9.37
N ALA A 10 2.50 20.53 -9.10
CA ALA A 10 1.89 19.65 -8.09
C ALA A 10 2.13 18.17 -8.40
N ARG A 11 2.03 17.79 -9.67
CA ARG A 11 2.34 16.42 -10.13
C ARG A 11 3.81 16.05 -9.92
N ARG A 12 4.74 16.97 -10.24
CA ARG A 12 6.17 16.75 -10.01
C ARG A 12 6.53 16.61 -8.54
N LEU A 13 5.94 17.43 -7.67
CA LEU A 13 6.09 17.31 -6.22
C LEU A 13 5.56 15.97 -5.72
N ALA A 14 4.36 15.58 -6.13
CA ALA A 14 3.75 14.31 -5.71
C ALA A 14 4.60 13.10 -6.14
N LEU A 15 5.11 13.11 -7.37
CA LEU A 15 5.95 12.04 -7.88
C LEU A 15 7.32 11.99 -7.18
N ALA A 16 7.92 13.14 -6.88
CA ALA A 16 9.16 13.18 -6.11
C ALA A 16 8.99 12.66 -4.69
N ALA A 17 7.96 13.12 -3.98
CA ALA A 17 7.61 12.64 -2.64
C ALA A 17 7.44 11.11 -2.62
N GLN A 18 6.90 10.54 -3.69
CA GLN A 18 6.69 9.10 -3.88
C GLN A 18 7.92 8.34 -4.41
N GLY A 19 9.05 9.00 -4.69
CA GLY A 19 10.30 8.34 -5.12
C GLY A 19 10.45 8.13 -6.62
N PHE A 20 9.75 8.92 -7.45
CA PHE A 20 9.81 8.90 -8.92
C PHE A 20 10.62 10.07 -9.51
N ASP A 21 11.43 10.75 -8.71
CA ASP A 21 12.32 11.86 -9.09
C ASP A 21 13.67 11.41 -9.67
N GLY A 22 14.09 10.16 -9.43
CA GLY A 22 15.33 9.59 -9.96
C GLY A 22 15.12 8.62 -11.13
N ARG A 23 16.17 8.42 -11.94
CA ARG A 23 16.26 7.26 -12.85
C ARG A 23 16.50 5.98 -12.03
N ARG A 24 15.87 4.87 -12.42
CA ARG A 24 16.12 3.53 -11.83
C ARG A 24 17.51 3.03 -12.28
N THR A 25 18.58 3.54 -11.68
CA THR A 25 19.97 3.24 -12.06
C THR A 25 20.64 2.18 -11.20
N ARG A 26 19.93 1.62 -10.20
CA ARG A 26 20.55 0.72 -9.24
C ARG A 26 20.67 -0.69 -9.83
N ARG A 27 21.91 -1.11 -10.11
CA ARG A 27 22.26 -2.48 -10.53
C ARG A 27 21.86 -3.55 -9.51
N SER A 28 21.75 -3.20 -8.22
CA SER A 28 21.30 -4.10 -7.15
C SER A 28 20.60 -3.32 -6.04
N VAL A 29 19.37 -3.72 -5.72
CA VAL A 29 18.60 -3.19 -4.59
C VAL A 29 19.06 -3.91 -3.31
N GLN A 30 19.35 -3.13 -2.27
CA GLN A 30 19.88 -3.61 -0.99
C GLN A 30 18.95 -3.19 0.14
N ARG A 31 19.08 -3.81 1.32
CA ARG A 31 18.25 -3.53 2.51
C ARG A 31 18.12 -2.03 2.83
N ARG A 32 19.19 -1.23 2.69
CA ARG A 32 19.12 0.23 2.93
C ARG A 32 18.17 0.96 1.99
N HIS A 33 18.13 0.58 0.71
CA HIS A 33 17.29 1.23 -0.30
C HIS A 33 15.81 0.90 -0.04
N LEU A 34 15.54 -0.33 0.39
CA LEU A 34 14.21 -0.77 0.80
C LEU A 34 13.75 -0.01 2.05
N ARG A 35 14.60 0.12 3.07
CA ARG A 35 14.32 0.91 4.28
C ARG A 35 14.06 2.39 3.97
N GLU A 36 14.90 3.02 3.15
CA GLU A 36 14.71 4.42 2.72
C GLU A 36 13.37 4.61 2.00
N MET A 37 13.00 3.66 1.14
CA MET A 37 11.73 3.73 0.43
C MET A 37 10.53 3.47 1.35
N LEU A 38 10.63 2.52 2.26
CA LEU A 38 9.58 2.26 3.26
C LEU A 38 9.37 3.46 4.19
N ALA A 39 10.45 4.12 4.63
CA ALA A 39 10.37 5.34 5.41
C ALA A 39 9.74 6.49 4.62
N ARG A 40 10.05 6.59 3.32
CA ARG A 40 9.45 7.60 2.42
C ARG A 40 7.95 7.38 2.22
N LEU A 41 7.52 6.13 2.00
CA LEU A 41 6.10 5.80 1.78
C LEU A 41 5.30 5.74 3.07
N GLY A 42 5.92 5.37 4.17
CA GLY A 42 5.29 5.21 5.49
C GLY A 42 4.38 3.98 5.64
N LEU A 43 3.92 3.37 4.54
CA LEU A 43 3.18 2.11 4.55
C LEU A 43 3.13 1.44 3.17
N LEU A 44 2.85 0.13 3.15
CA LEU A 44 2.48 -0.63 1.95
C LEU A 44 1.16 -1.35 2.19
N GLN A 45 0.16 -1.17 1.33
CA GLN A 45 -1.09 -1.92 1.45
C GLN A 45 -0.88 -3.41 1.15
N ILE A 46 -1.34 -4.27 2.05
CA ILE A 46 -1.37 -5.73 1.87
C ILE A 46 -2.67 -6.09 1.17
N ASP A 47 -2.56 -6.83 0.08
CA ASP A 47 -3.70 -7.37 -0.64
C ASP A 47 -3.42 -8.81 -1.09
N SER A 48 -4.47 -9.64 -1.16
CA SER A 48 -4.38 -11.08 -1.45
C SER A 48 -4.34 -11.39 -2.94
N VAL A 49 -4.66 -10.44 -3.81
CA VAL A 49 -4.69 -10.63 -5.26
C VAL A 49 -3.31 -11.04 -5.75
N ASN A 50 -3.26 -12.16 -6.46
CA ASN A 50 -2.01 -12.78 -6.94
C ASN A 50 -2.05 -13.03 -8.45
N ALA A 51 -2.56 -12.06 -9.22
CA ALA A 51 -2.54 -12.11 -10.69
C ALA A 51 -1.12 -12.05 -11.25
N LEU A 52 -0.24 -11.29 -10.59
CA LEU A 52 1.20 -11.19 -10.86
C LEU A 52 1.99 -11.76 -9.69
N VAL A 53 2.03 -10.96 -8.64
CA VAL A 53 2.53 -11.20 -7.30
C VAL A 53 1.59 -10.43 -6.37
N ARG A 54 1.60 -10.73 -5.07
CA ARG A 54 0.82 -9.95 -4.10
C ARG A 54 1.17 -8.46 -4.19
N SER A 55 0.15 -7.62 -4.04
CA SER A 55 0.28 -6.19 -4.33
C SER A 55 1.41 -5.49 -3.57
N HIS A 56 1.64 -5.81 -2.30
CA HIS A 56 2.63 -5.13 -1.44
C HIS A 56 4.07 -5.21 -1.97
N TYR A 57 4.40 -6.15 -2.85
CA TYR A 57 5.74 -6.20 -3.44
C TYR A 57 5.94 -5.19 -4.58
N LEU A 58 4.86 -4.82 -5.27
CA LEU A 58 4.89 -4.01 -6.49
C LEU A 58 5.31 -2.55 -6.25
N PRO A 59 4.83 -1.82 -5.22
CA PRO A 59 5.24 -0.42 -5.01
C PRO A 59 6.75 -0.23 -4.89
N LEU A 60 7.44 -1.14 -4.19
CA LEU A 60 8.89 -1.13 -4.08
C LEU A 60 9.55 -1.46 -5.41
N PHE A 61 9.03 -2.46 -6.15
CA PHE A 61 9.49 -2.73 -7.51
C PHE A 61 9.39 -1.47 -8.35
N SER A 62 8.20 -0.85 -8.48
CA SER A 62 7.94 0.34 -9.31
C SER A 62 8.94 1.48 -9.08
N ARG A 63 9.41 1.66 -7.84
CA ARG A 63 10.34 2.75 -7.47
C ARG A 63 11.81 2.34 -7.52
N LEU A 64 12.15 1.13 -7.11
CA LEU A 64 13.54 0.68 -6.93
C LEU A 64 14.09 -0.16 -8.10
N GLY A 65 13.21 -0.79 -8.88
CA GLY A 65 13.58 -1.83 -9.85
C GLY A 65 13.47 -3.24 -9.27
N PRO A 66 13.96 -4.25 -9.99
CA PRO A 66 14.03 -5.63 -9.50
C PRO A 66 14.79 -5.72 -8.18
N TYR A 67 14.23 -6.45 -7.21
CA TYR A 67 14.83 -6.69 -5.90
C TYR A 67 14.48 -8.09 -5.41
N SER A 68 15.25 -8.67 -4.49
CA SER A 68 14.84 -9.93 -3.88
C SER A 68 13.65 -9.71 -2.95
N MET A 69 12.51 -10.37 -3.21
CA MET A 69 11.31 -10.27 -2.35
C MET A 69 11.60 -10.69 -0.90
N THR A 70 12.59 -11.56 -0.70
CA THR A 70 13.07 -11.96 0.63
C THR A 70 13.48 -10.76 1.50
N LEU A 71 13.93 -9.65 0.89
CA LEU A 71 14.26 -8.43 1.64
C LEU A 71 13.03 -7.80 2.29
N LEU A 72 11.87 -7.83 1.62
CA LEU A 72 10.61 -7.35 2.19
C LEU A 72 10.07 -8.36 3.21
N ASP A 73 10.17 -9.65 2.92
CA ASP A 73 9.73 -10.72 3.83
C ASP A 73 10.51 -10.67 5.15
N GLU A 74 11.84 -10.50 5.08
CA GLU A 74 12.68 -10.32 6.25
C GLU A 74 12.29 -9.05 7.02
N ALA A 75 12.08 -7.93 6.32
CA ALA A 75 11.66 -6.69 6.97
C ALA A 75 10.30 -6.84 7.69
N ALA A 76 9.38 -7.63 7.15
CA ALA A 76 8.02 -7.79 7.67
C ALA A 76 7.86 -8.88 8.73
N TRP A 77 8.49 -10.03 8.52
CA TRP A 77 8.13 -11.28 9.20
C TRP A 77 9.33 -12.06 9.74
N SER A 78 10.55 -11.53 9.67
CA SER A 78 11.67 -12.13 10.40
C SER A 78 11.61 -11.83 11.90
N VAL A 79 12.47 -12.52 12.65
CA VAL A 79 12.68 -12.33 14.09
C VAL A 79 13.93 -11.47 14.32
N GLY A 80 13.92 -10.64 15.37
CA GLY A 80 15.07 -9.86 15.80
C GLY A 80 15.41 -8.70 14.86
N ARG A 81 16.70 -8.38 14.75
CA ARG A 81 17.22 -7.12 14.13
C ARG A 81 16.90 -6.91 12.65
N HIS A 82 16.42 -7.94 11.95
CA HIS A 82 16.07 -7.83 10.52
C HIS A 82 14.66 -7.28 10.33
N ARG A 83 13.78 -7.46 11.32
CA ARG A 83 12.42 -6.95 11.31
C ARG A 83 12.41 -5.43 11.45
N GLN A 84 11.72 -4.78 10.53
CA GLN A 84 11.56 -3.33 10.44
C GLN A 84 10.11 -2.92 10.23
N LEU A 85 9.22 -3.86 9.92
CA LEU A 85 7.81 -3.62 9.68
C LEU A 85 6.93 -4.48 10.62
N PHE A 86 5.68 -4.06 10.75
CA PHE A 86 4.61 -4.83 11.37
C PHE A 86 3.32 -4.71 10.55
N GLU A 87 2.41 -5.66 10.72
CA GLU A 87 1.09 -5.58 10.13
C GLU A 87 0.12 -4.88 11.06
N TYR A 88 -0.60 -3.88 10.56
CA TYR A 88 -1.77 -3.32 11.23
C TYR A 88 -2.68 -2.58 10.24
N TRP A 89 -3.81 -2.08 10.73
CA TRP A 89 -4.72 -1.25 9.95
C TRP A 89 -4.13 0.13 9.77
N GLY A 90 -3.61 0.43 8.57
CA GLY A 90 -3.10 1.73 8.13
C GLY A 90 -4.03 2.32 7.06
N HIS A 91 -3.62 2.23 5.78
CA HIS A 91 -4.57 2.28 4.67
C HIS A 91 -5.03 0.84 4.39
N GLU A 92 -6.21 0.47 4.89
CA GLU A 92 -6.62 -0.94 4.97
C GLU A 92 -5.58 -1.78 5.73
N ALA A 93 -5.49 -3.09 5.46
CA ALA A 93 -4.40 -3.91 5.96
C ALA A 93 -3.07 -3.44 5.37
N SER A 94 -2.09 -3.10 6.21
CA SER A 94 -0.83 -2.48 5.78
C SER A 94 0.38 -3.12 6.45
N LEU A 95 1.52 -3.14 5.74
CA LEU A 95 2.84 -3.20 6.34
C LEU A 95 3.26 -1.78 6.72
N LEU A 96 3.58 -1.57 8.00
CA LEU A 96 3.94 -0.29 8.59
C LEU A 96 5.35 -0.38 9.21
N PRO A 97 6.21 0.64 9.10
CA PRO A 97 7.45 0.72 9.86
C PRO A 97 7.23 0.54 11.35
N LEU A 98 8.08 -0.24 12.03
CA LEU A 98 7.95 -0.54 13.46
C LEU A 98 7.86 0.72 14.32
N GLU A 99 8.57 1.77 13.96
CA GLU A 99 8.50 3.08 14.61
C GLU A 99 7.10 3.70 14.62
N HIS A 100 6.18 3.25 13.76
CA HIS A 100 4.79 3.69 13.73
C HIS A 100 3.90 2.94 14.74
N TYR A 101 4.37 1.87 15.38
CA TYR A 101 3.55 1.12 16.35
C TYR A 101 2.96 2.01 17.46
N PRO A 102 3.73 2.91 18.12
CA PRO A 102 3.18 3.85 19.09
C PRO A 102 2.08 4.77 18.53
N LEU A 103 2.15 5.12 17.24
CA LEU A 103 1.17 5.96 16.55
C LEU A 103 -0.15 5.23 16.27
N MET A 104 -0.16 3.89 16.35
CA MET A 104 -1.35 3.08 16.07
C MET A 104 -2.06 2.61 17.35
N ARG A 105 -1.44 2.77 18.54
CA ARG A 105 -2.03 2.33 19.82
C ARG A 105 -3.40 2.96 20.12
N TRP A 106 -3.65 4.19 19.70
CA TRP A 106 -4.98 4.79 19.87
C TRP A 106 -6.08 4.01 19.14
N ARG A 107 -5.78 3.48 17.96
CA ARG A 107 -6.71 2.67 17.19
C ARG A 107 -6.91 1.30 17.82
N MET A 108 -5.87 0.74 18.44
CA MET A 108 -5.96 -0.49 19.24
C MET A 108 -6.91 -0.31 20.43
N ARG A 109 -6.79 0.80 21.16
CA ARG A 109 -7.72 1.14 22.26
C ARG A 109 -9.15 1.31 21.76
N GLN A 110 -9.35 2.04 20.66
CA GLN A 110 -10.69 2.16 20.05
C GLN A 110 -11.27 0.80 19.64
N ALA A 111 -10.44 -0.12 19.16
CA ALA A 111 -10.89 -1.48 18.85
C ALA A 111 -11.26 -2.29 20.09
N ALA A 112 -10.50 -2.16 21.19
CA ALA A 112 -10.82 -2.78 22.47
C ALA A 112 -12.14 -2.25 23.05
N ASP A 113 -12.33 -0.93 23.01
CA ASP A 113 -13.53 -0.24 23.52
C ASP A 113 -14.75 -0.41 22.60
N GLY A 114 -14.54 -0.76 21.33
CA GLY A 114 -15.61 -0.90 20.33
C GLY A 114 -16.09 0.42 19.76
N GLN A 115 -15.21 1.40 19.61
CA GLN A 115 -15.52 2.69 19.02
C GLN A 115 -15.52 2.61 17.48
N GLY A 116 -16.36 3.42 16.83
CA GLY A 116 -16.41 3.52 15.37
C GLY A 116 -16.74 2.20 14.67
N ILE A 117 -15.88 1.77 13.74
CA ILE A 117 -16.10 0.56 12.93
C ILE A 117 -15.89 -0.75 13.73
N TYR A 118 -15.38 -0.67 14.96
CA TYR A 118 -15.05 -1.84 15.78
C TYR A 118 -16.21 -2.33 16.66
N GLN A 119 -17.38 -1.70 16.61
CA GLN A 119 -18.52 -2.02 17.49
C GLN A 119 -18.87 -3.51 17.52
N GLN A 120 -19.01 -4.15 16.35
CA GLN A 120 -19.36 -5.56 16.25
C GLN A 120 -18.23 -6.48 16.74
N LEU A 121 -16.99 -6.15 16.37
CA LEU A 121 -15.81 -6.93 16.77
C LEU A 121 -15.59 -6.86 18.29
N ALA A 122 -15.75 -5.68 18.89
CA ALA A 122 -15.66 -5.50 20.33
C ALA A 122 -16.84 -6.11 21.08
N ARG A 123 -18.04 -6.09 20.50
CA ARG A 123 -19.19 -6.84 21.04
C ARG A 123 -18.87 -8.33 21.14
N PHE A 124 -18.33 -8.93 20.06
CA PHE A 124 -17.85 -10.31 20.09
C PHE A 124 -16.80 -10.51 21.20
N GLY A 125 -15.79 -9.63 21.28
CA GLY A 125 -14.77 -9.69 22.33
C GLY A 125 -15.35 -9.69 23.74
N ARG A 126 -16.38 -8.87 24.01
CA ARG A 126 -17.06 -8.80 25.32
C ARG A 126 -17.96 -10.01 25.59
N GLU A 127 -18.67 -10.51 24.59
CA GLU A 127 -19.60 -11.65 24.76
C GLU A 127 -18.87 -12.99 24.82
N GLN A 128 -17.71 -13.11 24.17
CA GLN A 128 -16.94 -14.36 24.04
C GLN A 128 -15.68 -14.41 24.92
N GLN A 129 -15.71 -13.74 26.08
CA GLN A 129 -14.58 -13.63 26.99
C GLN A 129 -13.89 -14.97 27.35
N PRO A 130 -14.61 -16.09 27.61
CA PRO A 130 -13.97 -17.39 27.83
C PRO A 130 -13.11 -17.84 26.63
N LEU A 131 -13.64 -17.69 25.41
CA LEU A 131 -12.94 -18.04 24.18
C LEU A 131 -11.73 -17.13 23.94
N ILE A 132 -11.87 -15.82 24.15
CA ILE A 132 -10.76 -14.86 24.06
C ILE A 132 -9.61 -15.28 24.97
N ARG A 133 -9.90 -15.59 26.24
CA ARG A 133 -8.87 -16.05 27.20
C ARG A 133 -8.23 -17.37 26.77
N GLN A 134 -9.04 -18.32 26.29
CA GLN A 134 -8.54 -19.60 25.79
C GLN A 134 -7.58 -19.41 24.61
N VAL A 135 -7.94 -18.59 23.63
CA VAL A 135 -7.11 -18.31 22.45
C VAL A 135 -5.82 -17.58 22.85
N LEU A 136 -5.91 -16.56 23.71
CA LEU A 136 -4.72 -15.85 24.20
C LEU A 136 -3.79 -16.78 24.99
N GLN A 137 -4.34 -17.67 25.82
CA GLN A 137 -3.56 -18.66 26.56
C GLN A 137 -2.86 -19.65 25.63
N ALA A 138 -3.56 -20.14 24.59
CA ALA A 138 -2.95 -21.01 23.58
C ALA A 138 -1.74 -20.35 22.90
N VAL A 139 -1.84 -19.06 22.54
CA VAL A 139 -0.72 -18.30 21.97
C VAL A 139 0.43 -18.13 22.99
N ARG A 140 0.12 -17.86 24.26
CA ARG A 140 1.14 -17.80 25.32
C ARG A 140 1.92 -19.10 25.44
N GLU A 141 1.25 -20.24 25.41
CA GLU A 141 1.87 -21.54 25.59
C GLU A 141 2.60 -22.05 24.35
N GLN A 142 2.03 -21.85 23.16
CA GLN A 142 2.49 -22.50 21.92
C GLN A 142 3.27 -21.55 20.99
N GLY A 143 3.28 -20.24 21.27
CA GLY A 143 3.87 -19.23 20.40
C GLY A 143 2.94 -18.84 19.26
N ALA A 144 3.52 -18.45 18.12
CA ALA A 144 2.78 -17.92 16.99
C ALA A 144 1.76 -18.94 16.39
N LEU A 145 0.47 -18.60 16.42
CA LEU A 145 -0.62 -19.48 15.94
C LEU A 145 -1.45 -18.82 14.82
N GLY A 146 -1.84 -19.64 13.84
CA GLY A 146 -2.83 -19.27 12.83
C GLY A 146 -4.22 -19.78 13.21
N ALA A 147 -5.27 -19.26 12.56
CA ALA A 147 -6.65 -19.70 12.78
C ALA A 147 -6.83 -21.20 12.52
N GLY A 148 -6.12 -21.78 11.55
CA GLY A 148 -6.18 -23.21 11.25
C GLY A 148 -5.62 -24.09 12.38
N SER A 149 -4.70 -23.58 13.19
CA SER A 149 -4.09 -24.32 14.31
C SER A 149 -4.96 -24.34 15.57
N LEU A 150 -5.93 -23.43 15.67
CA LEU A 150 -6.88 -23.33 16.79
C LEU A 150 -8.22 -24.02 16.49
N SER A 151 -8.50 -24.31 15.22
CA SER A 151 -9.78 -24.89 14.83
C SER A 151 -9.89 -26.32 15.33
N THR A 152 -10.95 -26.58 16.11
CA THR A 152 -11.37 -27.92 16.53
C THR A 152 -12.35 -28.58 15.55
N ARG A 153 -12.70 -27.89 14.44
CA ARG A 153 -13.67 -28.40 13.45
C ARG A 153 -13.08 -29.56 12.65
N GLN A 154 -13.76 -30.70 12.67
CA GLN A 154 -13.52 -31.83 11.74
C GLN A 154 -14.19 -31.63 10.37
N GLU A 155 -15.13 -30.68 10.26
CA GLU A 155 -15.87 -30.38 9.03
C GLU A 155 -15.25 -29.25 8.21
N ARG A 156 -15.39 -29.31 6.88
CA ARG A 156 -14.92 -28.25 5.97
C ARG A 156 -15.64 -26.93 6.25
N ALA A 157 -14.86 -25.86 6.42
CA ALA A 157 -15.39 -24.50 6.49
C ALA A 157 -16.31 -24.21 5.30
N GLY A 158 -17.42 -23.50 5.58
CA GLY A 158 -18.36 -23.07 4.55
C GLY A 158 -17.76 -22.03 3.59
N PRO A 159 -18.60 -21.23 2.92
CA PRO A 159 -18.14 -20.16 2.04
C PRO A 159 -17.17 -19.19 2.76
N TRP A 160 -16.40 -18.38 2.01
CA TRP A 160 -15.30 -17.52 2.50
C TRP A 160 -15.64 -16.60 3.71
N TRP A 161 -16.92 -16.43 4.07
CA TRP A 161 -17.41 -15.68 5.23
C TRP A 161 -17.70 -16.51 6.50
N ASP A 162 -17.65 -17.85 6.46
CA ASP A 162 -17.80 -18.71 7.64
C ASP A 162 -16.49 -18.77 8.43
N TRP A 163 -16.25 -17.72 9.21
CA TRP A 163 -15.09 -17.65 10.10
C TRP A 163 -15.40 -18.41 11.39
N SER A 164 -14.49 -19.28 11.80
CA SER A 164 -14.63 -19.94 13.09
C SER A 164 -14.60 -18.91 14.23
N ALA A 165 -15.15 -19.26 15.39
CA ALA A 165 -15.16 -18.36 16.53
C ALA A 165 -13.71 -18.02 16.97
N GLU A 166 -12.78 -18.97 16.82
CA GLU A 166 -11.35 -18.77 17.08
C GLU A 166 -10.74 -17.74 16.13
N LYS A 167 -11.14 -17.73 14.86
CA LYS A 167 -10.70 -16.71 13.91
C LYS A 167 -11.19 -15.32 14.31
N HIS A 168 -12.45 -15.18 14.71
CA HIS A 168 -12.97 -13.90 15.22
C HIS A 168 -12.24 -13.46 16.50
N ALA A 169 -11.91 -14.40 17.39
CA ALA A 169 -11.13 -14.13 18.59
C ALA A 169 -9.72 -13.61 18.25
N LEU A 170 -9.02 -14.24 17.31
CA LEU A 170 -7.72 -13.77 16.83
C LEU A 170 -7.81 -12.38 16.20
N GLU A 171 -8.82 -12.10 15.39
CA GLU A 171 -8.98 -10.79 14.74
C GLU A 171 -9.35 -9.68 15.73
N TRP A 172 -10.15 -9.98 16.77
CA TRP A 172 -10.39 -9.03 17.86
C TRP A 172 -9.12 -8.77 18.67
N LEU A 173 -8.41 -9.82 19.11
CA LEU A 173 -7.15 -9.71 19.85
C LEU A 173 -6.10 -8.91 19.05
N PHE A 174 -6.01 -9.16 17.74
CA PHE A 174 -5.16 -8.39 16.83
C PHE A 174 -5.59 -6.92 16.72
N ALA A 175 -6.89 -6.66 16.49
CA ALA A 175 -7.40 -5.31 16.36
C ALA A 175 -7.17 -4.50 17.65
N ALA A 176 -7.40 -5.11 18.82
CA ALA A 176 -7.20 -4.55 20.15
C ALA A 176 -5.71 -4.42 20.55
N GLY A 177 -4.78 -4.95 19.76
CA GLY A 177 -3.35 -4.87 20.03
C GLY A 177 -2.82 -5.87 21.06
N GLU A 178 -3.66 -6.79 21.54
CA GLU A 178 -3.30 -7.89 22.45
C GLU A 178 -2.47 -8.97 21.75
N LEU A 179 -2.64 -9.10 20.43
CA LEU A 179 -1.82 -9.93 19.55
C LEU A 179 -1.30 -9.09 18.38
N THR A 180 -0.19 -9.54 17.79
CA THR A 180 0.32 -9.00 16.53
C THR A 180 0.71 -10.11 15.57
N VAL A 181 0.90 -9.78 14.29
CA VAL A 181 1.31 -10.77 13.29
C VAL A 181 2.81 -11.03 13.42
N ALA A 182 3.19 -12.20 13.92
CA ALA A 182 4.58 -12.63 14.00
C ALA A 182 5.14 -13.02 12.62
N GLY A 183 4.31 -13.63 11.78
CA GLY A 183 4.69 -14.06 10.44
C GLY A 183 3.50 -14.54 9.63
N ARG A 184 3.78 -15.18 8.48
CA ARG A 184 2.75 -15.75 7.62
C ARG A 184 3.11 -17.15 7.17
N ARG A 185 2.11 -18.03 7.10
CA ARG A 185 2.18 -19.32 6.38
C ARG A 185 1.36 -19.19 5.12
N GLY A 186 2.02 -19.04 3.97
CA GLY A 186 1.33 -18.65 2.75
C GLY A 186 0.71 -17.26 2.91
N PHE A 187 -0.63 -17.15 2.93
CA PHE A 187 -1.33 -15.88 3.22
C PHE A 187 -2.04 -15.89 4.58
N GLU A 188 -2.00 -17.00 5.31
CA GLU A 188 -2.51 -17.06 6.68
C GLU A 188 -1.57 -16.28 7.61
N ARG A 189 -2.12 -15.40 8.44
CA ARG A 189 -1.38 -14.71 9.51
C ARG A 189 -1.12 -15.68 10.66
N LEU A 190 0.09 -15.63 11.21
CA LEU A 190 0.46 -16.27 12.46
C LEU A 190 0.56 -15.18 13.52
N TYR A 191 -0.26 -15.27 14.56
CA TYR A 191 -0.39 -14.28 15.61
C TYR A 191 0.41 -14.69 16.85
N ASP A 192 1.15 -13.76 17.42
CA ASP A 192 1.89 -13.93 18.68
C ASP A 192 1.77 -12.67 19.54
N LEU A 193 2.29 -12.73 20.76
CA LEU A 193 2.30 -11.62 21.71
C LEU A 193 3.22 -10.48 21.20
N PRO A 194 2.82 -9.20 21.35
CA PRO A 194 3.66 -8.06 20.97
C PRO A 194 5.08 -8.13 21.55
N GLU A 195 5.26 -8.54 22.80
CA GLU A 195 6.56 -8.67 23.49
C GLU A 195 7.50 -9.75 22.93
N ARG A 196 6.97 -10.70 22.14
CA ARG A 196 7.78 -11.70 21.42
C ARG A 196 8.16 -11.26 20.02
N VAL A 197 7.45 -10.27 19.48
CA VAL A 197 7.58 -9.83 18.09
C VAL A 197 8.31 -8.50 17.96
N PHE A 198 8.07 -7.59 18.90
CA PHE A 198 8.61 -6.23 18.88
C PHE A 198 9.78 -6.07 19.85
N PRO A 199 10.76 -5.20 19.53
CA PRO A 199 11.81 -4.84 20.47
C PRO A 199 11.23 -4.25 21.77
N ALA A 200 11.81 -4.59 22.92
CA ALA A 200 11.34 -4.13 24.22
C ALA A 200 11.37 -2.59 24.31
N GLU A 201 12.37 -1.95 23.68
CA GLU A 201 12.51 -0.49 23.64
C GLU A 201 11.38 0.17 22.85
N LEU A 202 10.78 -0.51 21.87
CA LEU A 202 9.63 -0.01 21.11
C LEU A 202 8.36 -0.03 21.98
N LEU A 203 8.16 -1.12 22.73
CA LEU A 203 7.02 -1.30 23.63
C LEU A 203 7.07 -0.35 24.83
N ALA A 204 8.28 -0.08 25.34
CA ALA A 204 8.52 0.83 26.44
C ALA A 204 8.36 2.32 26.06
N ARG A 205 8.18 2.66 24.77
CA ARG A 205 7.97 4.07 24.37
C ARG A 205 6.70 4.63 25.01
N PRO A 206 6.73 5.90 25.45
CA PRO A 206 5.57 6.53 26.08
C PRO A 206 4.38 6.52 25.13
N GLU A 207 3.20 6.37 25.72
CA GLU A 207 1.96 6.42 24.97
C GLU A 207 1.68 7.84 24.48
N LEU A 208 1.28 7.94 23.22
CA LEU A 208 0.88 9.21 22.63
C LEU A 208 -0.62 9.38 22.83
N SER A 209 -1.03 10.62 23.15
CA SER A 209 -2.43 10.99 23.03
C SER A 209 -2.92 10.76 21.60
N GLU A 210 -4.23 10.53 21.43
CA GLU A 210 -4.79 10.35 20.08
C GLU A 210 -4.50 11.56 19.19
N ALA A 211 -4.58 12.76 19.77
CA ALA A 211 -4.29 14.01 19.07
C ALA A 211 -2.85 14.07 18.54
N GLN A 212 -1.87 13.71 19.37
CA GLN A 212 -0.47 13.63 18.95
C GLN A 212 -0.29 12.62 17.83
N ALA A 213 -0.79 11.40 18.00
CA ALA A 213 -0.67 10.36 16.99
C ALA A 213 -1.30 10.77 15.65
N GLN A 214 -2.49 11.37 15.67
CA GLN A 214 -3.17 11.84 14.46
C GLN A 214 -2.41 12.97 13.75
N ARG A 215 -1.78 13.92 14.47
CA ARG A 215 -0.91 14.95 13.86
C ARG A 215 0.29 14.33 13.16
N GLU A 216 0.98 13.42 13.85
CA GLU A 216 2.14 12.73 13.29
C GLU A 216 1.78 11.97 12.01
N LEU A 217 0.64 11.26 12.00
CA LEU A 217 0.15 10.55 10.82
C LEU A 217 -0.19 11.50 9.66
N LEU A 218 -0.79 12.66 9.93
CA LEU A 218 -1.03 13.67 8.90
C LEU A 218 0.28 14.26 8.34
N ARG A 219 1.29 14.49 9.19
CA ARG A 219 2.60 14.98 8.73
C ARG A 219 3.31 13.95 7.85
N MET A 220 3.25 12.67 8.24
CA MET A 220 3.75 11.57 7.43
C MET A 220 3.01 11.46 6.10
N ALA A 221 1.68 11.57 6.10
CA ALA A 221 0.89 11.58 4.87
C ALA A 221 1.25 12.75 3.96
N ALA A 222 1.42 13.96 4.50
CA ALA A 222 1.84 15.13 3.74
C ALA A 222 3.23 14.95 3.14
N SER A 223 4.16 14.35 3.90
CA SER A 223 5.51 14.04 3.43
C SER A 223 5.52 13.01 2.29
N ALA A 224 4.71 11.95 2.41
CA ALA A 224 4.61 10.90 1.40
C ALA A 224 3.88 11.37 0.13
N LEU A 225 2.93 12.28 0.25
CA LEU A 225 2.12 12.78 -0.87
C LEU A 225 2.71 14.04 -1.54
N GLY A 226 3.57 14.78 -0.85
CA GLY A 226 4.22 16.01 -1.31
C GLY A 226 3.28 17.23 -1.35
N VAL A 227 2.13 17.08 -2.02
CA VAL A 227 1.04 18.05 -2.05
C VAL A 227 -0.29 17.30 -2.06
N ALA A 228 -1.19 17.71 -1.17
CA ALA A 228 -2.41 16.95 -0.89
C ALA A 228 -3.50 17.84 -0.30
N THR A 229 -4.76 17.54 -0.60
CA THR A 229 -5.91 18.11 0.11
C THR A 229 -6.10 17.41 1.46
N GLU A 230 -6.92 17.99 2.33
CA GLU A 230 -7.32 17.36 3.59
C GLU A 230 -7.86 15.94 3.39
N LYS A 231 -8.66 15.71 2.34
CA LYS A 231 -9.22 14.39 2.04
C LYS A 231 -8.13 13.38 1.70
N ASP A 232 -7.15 13.79 0.89
CA ASP A 232 -6.04 12.93 0.50
C ASP A 232 -5.17 12.55 1.72
N LEU A 233 -4.91 13.53 2.59
CA LEU A 233 -4.11 13.34 3.82
C LEU A 233 -4.80 12.37 4.79
N ARG A 234 -6.10 12.55 5.03
CA ARG A 234 -6.84 11.68 5.96
C ARG A 234 -6.97 10.26 5.41
N ASP A 235 -7.13 10.11 4.09
CA ASP A 235 -7.30 8.82 3.44
C ASP A 235 -6.05 7.93 3.59
N TYR A 236 -4.87 8.54 3.60
CA TYR A 236 -3.58 7.85 3.69
C TYR A 236 -3.45 6.95 4.94
N TYR A 237 -4.05 7.34 6.07
CA TYR A 237 -4.09 6.53 7.29
C TYR A 237 -5.52 6.30 7.82
N ARG A 238 -6.54 6.47 6.97
CA ARG A 238 -7.97 6.30 7.27
C ARG A 238 -8.44 7.06 8.53
N LEU A 239 -8.05 8.32 8.67
CA LEU A 239 -8.58 9.21 9.71
C LEU A 239 -10.00 9.67 9.37
N SER A 240 -10.82 9.88 10.41
CA SER A 240 -12.16 10.45 10.22
C SER A 240 -12.08 11.93 9.81
N PRO A 241 -13.09 12.47 9.09
CA PRO A 241 -13.12 13.88 8.71
C PRO A 241 -13.05 14.87 9.88
N ALA A 242 -13.49 14.47 11.07
CA ALA A 242 -13.42 15.31 12.27
C ALA A 242 -12.00 15.30 12.86
N GLN A 243 -11.39 14.12 12.96
CA GLN A 243 -10.01 13.95 13.42
C GLN A 243 -9.05 14.72 12.52
N SER A 244 -9.13 14.53 11.20
CA SER A 244 -8.21 15.15 10.26
C SER A 244 -8.34 16.68 10.23
N ARG A 245 -9.56 17.23 10.20
CA ARG A 245 -9.75 18.69 10.14
C ARG A 245 -9.19 19.42 11.36
N ALA A 246 -9.44 18.90 12.56
CA ALA A 246 -8.92 19.49 13.78
C ALA A 246 -7.38 19.48 13.80
N ARG A 247 -6.78 18.33 13.49
CA ARG A 247 -5.33 18.15 13.53
C ARG A 247 -4.60 18.88 12.40
N LEU A 248 -5.22 19.00 11.24
CA LEU A 248 -4.70 19.78 10.13
C LEU A 248 -4.67 21.28 10.45
N ALA A 249 -5.69 21.81 11.12
CA ALA A 249 -5.71 23.21 11.56
C ALA A 249 -4.55 23.50 12.52
N GLU A 250 -4.31 22.62 13.50
CA GLU A 250 -3.17 22.72 14.43
C GLU A 250 -1.82 22.70 13.72
N LEU A 251 -1.62 21.79 12.75
CA LEU A 251 -0.38 21.70 11.98
C LEU A 251 -0.13 22.93 11.10
N VAL A 252 -1.20 23.55 10.58
CA VAL A 252 -1.10 24.79 9.81
C VAL A 252 -0.78 25.98 10.71
N GLU A 253 -1.43 26.08 11.88
CA GLU A 253 -1.15 27.12 12.87
C GLU A 253 0.30 27.04 13.38
N ALA A 254 0.82 25.82 13.59
CA ALA A 254 2.20 25.58 13.96
C ALA A 254 3.23 25.82 12.83
N GLY A 255 2.76 26.08 11.59
CA GLY A 255 3.64 26.26 10.42
C GLY A 255 4.29 24.97 9.92
N GLU A 256 3.88 23.80 10.43
CA GLU A 256 4.40 22.50 10.03
C GLU A 256 3.83 22.03 8.68
N LEU A 257 2.62 22.46 8.34
CA LEU A 257 2.01 22.28 7.02
C LEU A 257 1.65 23.64 6.43
N LEU A 258 2.08 23.89 5.20
CA LEU A 258 1.81 25.14 4.50
C LEU A 258 0.61 24.99 3.57
N PRO A 259 -0.42 25.85 3.67
CA PRO A 259 -1.52 25.88 2.73
C PRO A 259 -1.04 26.40 1.37
N VAL A 260 -1.40 25.69 0.30
CA VAL A 260 -1.08 26.05 -1.09
C VAL A 260 -2.32 25.96 -1.97
N ARG A 261 -2.38 26.76 -3.03
CA ARG A 261 -3.35 26.60 -4.12
C ARG A 261 -2.74 25.77 -5.23
N VAL A 262 -3.55 24.89 -5.83
CA VAL A 262 -3.16 24.14 -7.03
C VAL A 262 -4.13 24.49 -8.14
N GLU A 263 -3.62 24.86 -9.30
CA GLU A 263 -4.42 25.17 -10.48
C GLU A 263 -5.35 23.99 -10.83
N GLY A 264 -6.63 24.29 -11.07
CA GLY A 264 -7.66 23.29 -11.37
C GLY A 264 -8.23 22.56 -10.15
N TRP A 265 -7.73 22.80 -8.94
CA TRP A 265 -8.29 22.23 -7.71
C TRP A 265 -9.21 23.23 -7.03
N SER A 266 -10.42 22.80 -6.66
CA SER A 266 -11.36 23.64 -5.90
C SER A 266 -11.08 23.63 -4.40
N GLN A 267 -10.49 22.57 -3.86
CA GLN A 267 -10.12 22.46 -2.45
C GLN A 267 -8.72 23.03 -2.20
N PRO A 268 -8.46 23.60 -1.00
CA PRO A 268 -7.10 23.93 -0.59
C PRO A 268 -6.23 22.67 -0.50
N ALA A 269 -4.95 22.83 -0.79
CA ALA A 269 -3.94 21.80 -0.63
C ALA A 269 -2.91 22.21 0.43
N TYR A 270 -2.09 21.26 0.84
CA TYR A 270 -1.11 21.41 1.91
C TYR A 270 0.20 20.73 1.52
N CYS A 271 1.32 21.34 1.88
CA CYS A 271 2.67 20.81 1.71
C CYS A 271 3.37 20.71 3.08
N PRO A 272 4.32 19.77 3.28
CA PRO A 272 5.08 19.63 4.53
C PRO A 272 6.14 20.73 4.76
N GLY A 273 6.09 21.81 3.98
CA GLY A 273 7.06 22.90 3.95
C GLY A 273 6.97 23.66 2.62
N GLU A 274 7.92 24.56 2.38
CA GLU A 274 7.97 25.29 1.10
C GLU A 274 8.23 24.32 -0.07
N PRO A 275 7.39 24.33 -1.11
CA PRO A 275 7.45 23.34 -2.18
C PRO A 275 8.72 23.51 -3.03
N GLN A 276 9.60 22.51 -3.00
CA GLN A 276 10.78 22.42 -3.85
C GLN A 276 10.48 21.58 -5.09
N VAL A 277 9.96 22.22 -6.15
CA VAL A 277 9.54 21.49 -7.35
C VAL A 277 10.75 21.00 -8.15
N PRO A 278 10.91 19.69 -8.38
CA PRO A 278 12.01 19.21 -9.21
C PRO A 278 11.83 19.65 -10.67
N ARG A 279 12.93 20.00 -11.32
CA ARG A 279 12.92 20.45 -12.73
C ARG A 279 12.54 19.35 -13.72
N ARG A 280 12.95 18.11 -13.43
CA ARG A 280 12.73 16.94 -14.30
C ARG A 280 12.31 15.75 -13.46
N LEU A 281 11.45 14.93 -14.04
CA LEU A 281 11.16 13.58 -13.58
C LEU A 281 11.78 12.61 -14.59
N GLY A 282 12.17 11.42 -14.14
CA GLY A 282 12.86 10.46 -14.99
C GLY A 282 12.40 9.02 -14.84
N ALA A 283 11.29 8.77 -14.14
CA ALA A 283 10.82 7.42 -13.87
C ALA A 283 9.70 6.98 -14.83
N SER A 284 9.91 5.81 -15.42
CA SER A 284 8.88 4.98 -16.05
C SER A 284 8.57 3.81 -15.12
N ALA A 285 7.30 3.52 -14.87
CA ALA A 285 6.92 2.44 -13.97
C ALA A 285 5.50 1.90 -14.25
N LEU A 286 5.33 0.60 -14.06
CA LEU A 286 4.01 -0.01 -13.89
C LEU A 286 3.63 0.09 -12.41
N LEU A 287 2.44 0.62 -12.12
CA LEU A 287 1.97 0.85 -10.76
C LEU A 287 0.98 -0.22 -10.34
N SER A 288 1.07 -0.67 -9.08
CA SER A 288 0.03 -1.54 -8.52
C SER A 288 -1.32 -0.81 -8.49
N PRO A 289 -2.46 -1.51 -8.65
CA PRO A 289 -3.77 -0.95 -8.36
C PRO A 289 -3.93 -0.38 -6.94
N PHE A 290 -3.10 -0.86 -6.00
CA PHE A 290 -3.10 -0.47 -4.60
C PHE A 290 -1.86 0.36 -4.24
N ASP A 291 -1.21 0.96 -5.23
CA ASP A 291 -0.09 1.86 -5.02
C ASP A 291 -0.59 3.20 -4.45
N SER A 292 0.12 3.77 -3.48
CA SER A 292 -0.28 5.02 -2.81
C SER A 292 -0.30 6.24 -3.72
N LEU A 293 0.28 6.13 -4.92
CA LEU A 293 0.15 7.16 -5.95
C LEU A 293 -1.25 7.19 -6.58
N VAL A 294 -1.97 6.05 -6.63
CA VAL A 294 -3.22 5.90 -7.40
C VAL A 294 -4.40 5.30 -6.63
N TRP A 295 -4.22 4.83 -5.38
CA TRP A 295 -5.32 4.24 -4.61
C TRP A 295 -6.48 5.23 -4.35
N GLU A 296 -6.17 6.52 -4.21
CA GLU A 296 -7.18 7.57 -4.01
C GLU A 296 -7.53 8.07 -5.41
N ARG A 297 -8.68 7.59 -5.89
CA ARG A 297 -9.11 7.77 -7.28
C ARG A 297 -9.36 9.23 -7.65
N ALA A 298 -9.95 10.01 -6.75
CA ALA A 298 -10.19 11.43 -6.97
C ALA A 298 -8.89 12.23 -6.99
N ARG A 299 -7.87 11.82 -6.24
CA ARG A 299 -6.51 12.38 -6.31
C ARG A 299 -5.83 12.01 -7.61
N ALA A 300 -5.90 10.74 -8.02
CA ALA A 300 -5.35 10.27 -9.27
C ALA A 300 -5.97 11.01 -10.47
N GLU A 301 -7.28 11.21 -10.47
CA GLU A 301 -8.00 12.00 -11.48
C GLU A 301 -7.54 13.47 -11.45
N ARG A 302 -7.51 14.12 -10.28
CA ARG A 302 -7.09 15.52 -10.17
C ARG A 302 -5.63 15.77 -10.57
N LEU A 303 -4.73 14.81 -10.37
CA LEU A 303 -3.33 14.96 -10.75
C LEU A 303 -3.05 14.56 -12.19
N PHE A 304 -3.63 13.46 -12.66
CA PHE A 304 -3.21 12.81 -13.90
C PHE A 304 -4.30 12.77 -14.98
N ASP A 305 -5.50 13.28 -14.68
CA ASP A 305 -6.70 13.09 -15.51
C ASP A 305 -6.96 11.60 -15.79
N PHE A 306 -6.77 10.78 -14.75
CA PHE A 306 -6.78 9.33 -14.86
C PHE A 306 -7.87 8.71 -13.98
N ARG A 307 -9.01 8.39 -14.58
CA ARG A 307 -10.12 7.70 -13.90
C ARG A 307 -9.79 6.22 -13.73
N TYR A 308 -9.44 5.82 -12.52
CA TYR A 308 -8.99 4.47 -12.24
C TYR A 308 -9.96 3.68 -11.37
N ARG A 309 -10.53 2.61 -11.93
CA ARG A 309 -11.38 1.67 -11.21
C ARG A 309 -10.87 0.27 -11.46
N LEU A 310 -10.55 -0.45 -10.37
CA LEU A 310 -10.17 -1.85 -10.44
C LEU A 310 -11.42 -2.70 -10.75
N GLU A 311 -11.33 -3.53 -11.78
CA GLU A 311 -12.45 -4.33 -12.30
C GLU A 311 -12.34 -5.82 -11.96
N ILE A 312 -11.51 -6.15 -10.96
CA ILE A 312 -11.24 -7.52 -10.55
C ILE A 312 -12.50 -8.26 -10.08
N TYR A 313 -13.44 -7.53 -9.47
CA TYR A 313 -14.75 -8.02 -9.02
C TYR A 313 -15.85 -7.83 -10.07
N THR A 314 -15.56 -7.16 -11.18
CA THR A 314 -16.49 -6.99 -12.28
C THR A 314 -16.53 -8.29 -13.10
N PRO A 315 -17.72 -8.81 -13.45
CA PRO A 315 -17.86 -9.93 -14.38
C PRO A 315 -17.08 -9.70 -15.68
N LYS A 316 -16.49 -10.75 -16.26
CA LYS A 316 -15.52 -10.65 -17.36
C LYS A 316 -16.06 -9.82 -18.53
N GLU A 317 -17.31 -10.04 -18.89
CA GLU A 317 -18.03 -9.39 -20.00
C GLU A 317 -18.39 -7.92 -19.75
N LYS A 318 -18.31 -7.45 -18.49
CA LYS A 318 -18.57 -6.05 -18.11
C LYS A 318 -17.29 -5.25 -17.86
N ARG A 319 -16.11 -5.87 -18.00
CA ARG A 319 -14.82 -5.21 -17.84
C ARG A 319 -14.55 -4.32 -19.04
N VAL A 320 -14.12 -3.10 -18.79
CA VAL A 320 -13.70 -2.15 -19.84
C VAL A 320 -12.22 -2.35 -20.14
N TYR A 321 -11.40 -2.50 -19.09
CA TYR A 321 -9.93 -2.49 -19.25
C TYR A 321 -9.29 -3.86 -19.04
N GLY A 322 -9.83 -4.69 -18.13
CA GLY A 322 -9.23 -5.99 -17.85
C GLY A 322 -9.36 -6.45 -16.40
N TYR A 323 -8.74 -7.57 -16.06
CA TYR A 323 -8.84 -8.15 -14.71
C TYR A 323 -7.90 -7.49 -13.69
N TYR A 324 -6.61 -7.40 -14.04
CA TYR A 324 -5.57 -6.85 -13.15
C TYR A 324 -4.72 -5.84 -13.91
N VAL A 325 -5.29 -4.64 -14.01
CA VAL A 325 -4.80 -3.55 -14.85
C VAL A 325 -3.83 -2.67 -14.09
N LEU A 326 -2.57 -2.62 -14.47
CA LEU A 326 -1.58 -1.71 -13.91
C LEU A 326 -1.53 -0.40 -14.71
N PRO A 327 -1.63 0.78 -14.07
CA PRO A 327 -1.34 2.06 -14.73
C PRO A 327 0.14 2.15 -15.13
N PHE A 328 0.40 2.66 -16.33
CA PHE A 328 1.77 2.91 -16.81
C PHE A 328 2.11 4.40 -16.67
N LEU A 329 3.02 4.69 -15.75
CA LEU A 329 3.63 6.00 -15.53
C LEU A 329 4.80 6.17 -16.51
N TYR A 330 4.79 7.24 -17.28
CA TYR A 330 5.87 7.64 -18.18
C TYR A 330 6.01 9.16 -18.19
N ASN A 331 7.24 9.67 -17.99
CA ASN A 331 7.56 11.11 -17.97
C ASN A 331 6.60 11.93 -17.10
N GLY A 332 6.24 11.37 -15.95
CA GLY A 332 5.34 11.99 -14.99
C GLY A 332 3.88 12.04 -15.42
N ARG A 333 3.43 11.24 -16.38
CA ARG A 333 2.00 11.10 -16.76
C ARG A 333 1.60 9.64 -16.70
N LEU A 334 0.33 9.37 -16.42
CA LEU A 334 -0.25 8.05 -16.63
C LEU A 334 -0.71 7.98 -18.09
N VAL A 335 0.02 7.22 -18.91
CA VAL A 335 -0.13 7.23 -20.38
C VAL A 335 -0.85 5.99 -20.91
N GLY A 336 -0.99 4.96 -20.08
CA GLY A 336 -1.69 3.75 -20.47
C GLY A 336 -2.05 2.83 -19.32
N ARG A 337 -2.75 1.75 -19.68
CA ARG A 337 -3.27 0.71 -18.81
C ARG A 337 -2.89 -0.64 -19.36
N VAL A 338 -2.31 -1.50 -18.53
CA VAL A 338 -1.78 -2.79 -18.96
C VAL A 338 -2.42 -3.90 -18.13
N ASP A 339 -3.26 -4.73 -18.75
CA ASP A 339 -3.83 -5.91 -18.09
C ASP A 339 -2.82 -7.05 -18.14
N LEU A 340 -2.31 -7.43 -16.96
CA LEU A 340 -1.16 -8.32 -16.85
C LEU A 340 -1.47 -9.56 -16.01
N ARG A 341 -0.86 -10.68 -16.40
CA ARG A 341 -0.92 -11.93 -15.65
C ARG A 341 0.40 -12.70 -15.70
N ALA A 342 0.83 -13.22 -14.55
CA ALA A 342 1.95 -14.14 -14.46
C ALA A 342 1.45 -15.58 -14.70
N GLU A 343 1.70 -16.11 -15.89
CA GLU A 343 1.33 -17.47 -16.26
C GLU A 343 2.50 -18.43 -15.99
N ARG A 344 2.69 -18.76 -14.71
CA ARG A 344 3.84 -19.56 -14.26
C ARG A 344 3.95 -20.93 -14.94
N ALA A 345 2.83 -21.60 -15.22
CA ALA A 345 2.82 -22.88 -15.93
C ALA A 345 3.31 -22.80 -17.39
N ARG A 346 3.34 -21.59 -17.98
CA ARG A 346 3.86 -21.31 -19.31
C ARG A 346 5.11 -20.42 -19.28
N GLU A 347 5.66 -20.18 -18.09
CA GLU A 347 6.84 -19.36 -17.85
C GLU A 347 6.80 -17.98 -18.53
N ARG A 348 5.62 -17.33 -18.58
CA ARG A 348 5.44 -16.07 -19.30
C ARG A 348 4.66 -15.02 -18.53
N LEU A 349 5.02 -13.75 -18.75
CA LEU A 349 4.22 -12.58 -18.37
C LEU A 349 3.26 -12.27 -19.54
N ALA A 350 1.98 -12.57 -19.36
CA ALA A 350 0.96 -12.32 -20.37
C ALA A 350 0.45 -10.87 -20.28
N VAL A 351 0.48 -10.16 -21.41
CA VAL A 351 -0.19 -8.87 -21.63
C VAL A 351 -1.51 -9.15 -22.34
N HIS A 352 -2.60 -9.22 -21.58
CA HIS A 352 -3.92 -9.51 -22.11
C HIS A 352 -4.50 -8.32 -22.87
N ALA A 353 -4.26 -7.10 -22.37
CA ALA A 353 -4.70 -5.87 -23.02
C ALA A 353 -3.75 -4.70 -22.73
N LEU A 354 -3.67 -3.78 -23.69
CA LEU A 354 -2.94 -2.52 -23.60
C LEU A 354 -3.85 -1.40 -24.10
N HIS A 355 -4.14 -0.43 -23.24
CA HIS A 355 -4.98 0.72 -23.57
C HIS A 355 -4.16 2.00 -23.39
N ALA A 356 -4.22 2.92 -24.36
CA ALA A 356 -3.64 4.25 -24.23
C ALA A 356 -4.65 5.20 -23.57
N GLU A 357 -4.16 6.12 -22.74
CA GLU A 357 -4.95 7.29 -22.33
C GLU A 357 -4.94 8.36 -23.43
N ALA A 358 -5.79 9.38 -23.31
CA ALA A 358 -5.91 10.47 -24.29
C ALA A 358 -4.58 11.20 -24.57
N ASN A 359 -3.65 11.16 -23.62
CA ASN A 359 -2.31 11.74 -23.73
C ASN A 359 -1.33 10.90 -24.59
N GLY A 360 -1.79 9.76 -25.11
CA GLY A 360 -1.09 8.88 -26.05
C GLY A 360 0.03 8.04 -25.44
N MET A 361 0.32 6.91 -26.09
CA MET A 361 1.60 6.19 -25.97
C MET A 361 2.37 6.36 -27.27
N ASP A 362 3.39 7.21 -27.24
CA ASP A 362 4.34 7.36 -28.35
C ASP A 362 5.30 6.15 -28.41
N ASP A 363 6.13 6.10 -29.46
CA ASP A 363 7.10 5.00 -29.61
C ASP A 363 8.07 4.92 -28.44
N ALA A 364 8.51 6.07 -27.89
CA ALA A 364 9.40 6.10 -26.73
C ALA A 364 8.74 5.48 -25.48
N ALA A 365 7.47 5.78 -25.22
CA ALA A 365 6.68 5.18 -24.16
C ALA A 365 6.53 3.66 -24.36
N LEU A 366 6.33 3.19 -25.59
CA LEU A 366 6.25 1.76 -25.89
C LEU A 366 7.59 1.03 -25.64
N HIS A 367 8.72 1.66 -25.97
CA HIS A 367 10.05 1.11 -25.64
C HIS A 367 10.27 1.03 -24.13
N GLU A 368 9.93 2.10 -23.41
CA GLU A 368 10.01 2.11 -21.95
C GLU A 368 9.08 1.08 -21.32
N LEU A 369 7.87 0.91 -21.85
CA LEU A 369 6.95 -0.13 -21.40
C LEU A 369 7.52 -1.53 -21.65
N ALA A 370 8.10 -1.79 -22.82
CA ALA A 370 8.75 -3.06 -23.12
C ALA A 370 9.89 -3.38 -22.12
N GLU A 371 10.71 -2.39 -21.77
CA GLU A 371 11.72 -2.51 -20.71
C GLU A 371 11.09 -2.81 -19.34
N GLN A 372 9.99 -2.13 -18.96
CA GLN A 372 9.29 -2.43 -17.71
C GLN A 372 8.74 -3.87 -17.68
N LEU A 373 8.20 -4.36 -18.79
CA LEU A 373 7.66 -5.71 -18.91
C LEU A 373 8.76 -6.76 -18.86
N ARG A 374 9.88 -6.56 -19.57
CA ARG A 374 11.08 -7.43 -19.49
C ARG A 374 11.62 -7.49 -18.06
N SER A 375 11.77 -6.33 -17.43
CA SER A 375 12.23 -6.21 -16.04
C SER A 375 11.31 -6.93 -15.06
N MET A 376 9.99 -6.79 -15.22
CA MET A 376 9.00 -7.47 -14.38
C MET A 376 8.98 -8.98 -14.62
N ALA A 377 9.04 -9.44 -15.88
CA ALA A 377 9.11 -10.86 -16.20
C ALA A 377 10.34 -11.51 -15.56
N ALA A 378 11.52 -10.91 -15.75
CA ALA A 378 12.76 -11.38 -15.13
C ALA A 378 12.67 -11.40 -13.59
N TRP A 379 12.15 -10.33 -12.98
CA TRP A 379 11.96 -10.24 -11.53
C TRP A 379 11.01 -11.31 -10.96
N LEU A 380 9.97 -11.67 -11.73
CA LEU A 380 9.02 -12.72 -11.37
C LEU A 380 9.52 -14.14 -11.71
N GLY A 381 10.71 -14.27 -12.29
CA GLY A 381 11.26 -15.56 -12.74
C GLY A 381 10.54 -16.15 -13.96
N LEU A 382 10.00 -15.31 -14.84
CA LEU A 382 9.31 -15.68 -16.07
C LEU A 382 10.26 -15.51 -17.26
N ALA A 383 10.30 -16.48 -18.16
CA ALA A 383 11.23 -16.53 -19.29
C ALA A 383 10.87 -15.54 -20.41
N THR A 384 9.58 -15.31 -20.65
CA THR A 384 9.12 -14.51 -21.80
C THR A 384 8.01 -13.51 -21.45
N VAL A 385 7.85 -12.50 -22.30
CA VAL A 385 6.68 -11.61 -22.30
C VAL A 385 5.82 -11.99 -23.51
N ALA A 386 4.53 -12.27 -23.31
CA ALA A 386 3.62 -12.66 -24.37
C ALA A 386 2.50 -11.63 -24.53
N ILE A 387 2.36 -11.07 -25.73
CA ILE A 387 1.30 -10.11 -26.06
C ILE A 387 0.12 -10.83 -26.70
N GLU A 388 -1.01 -10.91 -25.99
CA GLU A 388 -2.23 -11.57 -26.48
C GLU A 388 -3.20 -10.59 -27.15
N GLY A 389 -3.06 -9.30 -26.85
CA GLY A 389 -3.83 -8.24 -27.47
C GLY A 389 -3.69 -8.21 -29.00
N ARG A 390 -4.77 -7.80 -29.68
CA ARG A 390 -4.83 -7.72 -31.15
C ARG A 390 -4.87 -6.31 -31.72
N GLY A 391 -4.98 -5.28 -30.87
CA GLY A 391 -5.01 -3.87 -31.30
C GLY A 391 -3.67 -3.36 -31.83
N GLU A 392 -3.69 -2.21 -32.50
CA GLU A 392 -2.50 -1.57 -33.09
C GLU A 392 -1.35 -1.39 -32.09
N LEU A 393 -1.66 -0.90 -30.88
CA LEU A 393 -0.66 -0.76 -29.80
C LEU A 393 -0.04 -2.09 -29.39
N ALA A 394 -0.80 -3.18 -29.41
CA ALA A 394 -0.29 -4.51 -29.10
C ALA A 394 0.63 -5.03 -30.22
N VAL A 395 0.34 -4.72 -31.48
CA VAL A 395 1.22 -5.02 -32.61
C VAL A 395 2.52 -4.23 -32.51
N ARG A 396 2.44 -2.93 -32.24
CA ARG A 396 3.63 -2.08 -32.06
C ARG A 396 4.47 -2.54 -30.87
N LEU A 397 3.85 -2.83 -29.72
CA LEU A 397 4.57 -3.36 -28.56
C LEU A 397 5.24 -4.72 -28.85
N ARG A 398 4.61 -5.60 -29.64
CA ARG A 398 5.27 -6.84 -30.11
C ARG A 398 6.53 -6.54 -30.91
N GLY A 399 6.48 -5.56 -31.81
CA GLY A 399 7.64 -5.17 -32.61
C GLY A 399 8.82 -4.65 -31.79
N VAL A 400 8.57 -4.10 -30.59
CA VAL A 400 9.60 -3.58 -29.68
C VAL A 400 10.09 -4.64 -28.66
N LEU A 401 9.35 -5.74 -28.53
CA LEU A 401 9.70 -6.86 -27.64
C LEU A 401 10.55 -7.94 -28.34
N LEU A 402 10.42 -8.07 -29.66
CA LEU A 402 11.30 -8.83 -30.54
C LEU A 402 12.66 -8.13 -30.68
#